data_AF-A0AAW9BQU1-F1
#
_entry.id   AF-A0AAW9BQU1-F1
#
_cell.length_a   1.000
_cell.length_b   1.000
_cell.length_c   1.000
_cell.angle_alpha   90.00
_cell.angle_beta   90.00
_cell.angle_gamma   90.00
#
_symmetry.space_group_name_H-M   'P 1'
#
loop_
_entity.id
_entity.type
_entity.pdbx_description
1 polymer ?
#
loop_
_entity_poly.entity_id
_entity_poly.type
_entity_poly.pdbx_seq_one_letter_code
_entity_poly.pdbx_strand_id
1 'polypeptide(L)'
;MVNLIRRSVVSGLVVGMFGCSSFDYPDHGQGGLAESYQDISIENYQFSPVMPDEPLGPEHGLRFDWQLTKLHLDALIQEGARWCFPAAVVQALEKQNRIARELEGGLLLDAANDLVIQRRRLNQLEQQLDYVLTQTTCTPPDDIDALRNDLNIVADIYALLNVDNQFAIDSAEINPKYMGHLAEAAYILRDHP
;
A
#
# COMPACT_ATOMS: atom_id res chain seq x y z
N MET A 1 18.16 40.00 40.98
CA MET A 1 16.92 39.61 40.25
C MET A 1 17.20 39.08 38.85
N VAL A 2 18.03 39.74 38.02
CA VAL A 2 18.33 39.32 36.63
C VAL A 2 18.89 37.89 36.51
N ASN A 3 19.78 37.47 37.41
CA ASN A 3 20.36 36.11 37.39
C ASN A 3 19.38 35.00 37.79
N LEU A 4 18.30 35.32 38.53
CA LEU A 4 17.28 34.35 38.92
C LEU A 4 16.35 34.07 37.74
N ILE A 5 15.93 35.13 37.04
CA ILE A 5 15.11 35.05 35.82
C ILE A 5 15.87 34.31 34.71
N ARG A 6 17.16 34.60 34.53
CA ARG A 6 18.01 33.92 33.54
C ARG A 6 18.15 32.41 33.82
N ARG A 7 18.19 32.00 35.09
CA ARG A 7 18.22 30.58 35.49
C ARG A 7 16.89 29.88 35.25
N SER A 8 15.76 30.54 35.53
CA SER A 8 14.43 29.99 35.27
C SER A 8 14.14 29.82 33.77
N VAL A 9 14.59 30.76 32.94
CA VAL A 9 14.46 30.66 31.47
C VAL A 9 15.30 29.51 30.91
N VAL A 10 16.53 29.32 31.39
CA VAL A 10 17.38 28.19 30.97
C VAL A 10 16.77 26.85 31.40
N SER A 11 16.20 26.76 32.61
CA SER A 11 15.56 25.54 33.08
C SER A 11 14.27 25.20 32.31
N GLY A 12 13.49 26.22 31.89
CA GLY A 12 12.32 26.02 31.04
C GLY A 12 12.67 25.58 29.61
N LEU A 13 13.77 26.09 29.06
CA LEU A 13 14.26 25.71 27.72
C LEU A 13 14.77 24.26 27.68
N VAL A 14 15.42 23.80 28.75
CA VAL A 14 15.87 22.40 28.88
C VAL A 14 14.67 21.44 28.95
N VAL A 15 13.61 21.76 29.68
CA VAL A 15 12.40 20.92 29.74
C VAL A 15 11.63 20.92 28.42
N GLY A 16 11.61 22.02 27.68
CA GLY A 16 10.96 22.11 26.37
C GLY A 16 11.63 21.27 25.27
N MET A 17 12.94 21.02 25.36
CA MET A 17 13.68 20.23 24.35
C MET A 17 13.57 18.72 24.54
N PHE A 18 13.27 18.23 25.75
CA PHE A 18 13.09 16.80 26.02
C PHE A 18 11.61 16.36 26.00
N GLY A 19 10.67 17.28 25.77
CA GLY A 19 9.23 16.99 25.82
C GLY A 19 8.67 16.22 24.63
N CYS A 20 9.38 16.15 23.49
CA CYS A 20 8.82 15.60 22.24
C CYS A 20 9.41 14.26 21.79
N SER A 21 10.38 13.66 22.50
CA SER A 21 11.08 12.47 22.01
C SER A 21 11.12 11.27 22.96
N SER A 22 10.55 11.37 24.18
CA SER A 22 10.85 10.36 25.21
C SER A 22 9.72 9.95 26.15
N PHE A 23 8.48 10.44 25.98
CA PHE A 23 7.42 10.12 26.95
C PHE A 23 6.45 9.00 26.52
N ASP A 24 6.33 8.69 25.23
CA ASP A 24 5.52 7.56 24.75
C ASP A 24 5.90 7.21 23.31
N TYR A 25 7.16 6.80 23.11
CA TYR A 25 7.54 6.24 21.81
C TYR A 25 6.99 4.81 21.77
N PRO A 26 6.20 4.44 20.75
CA PRO A 26 5.64 3.10 20.65
C PRO A 26 6.76 2.05 20.68
N ASP A 27 6.45 0.87 21.22
CA ASP A 27 7.40 -0.22 21.34
C ASP A 27 8.12 -0.50 20.00
N HIS A 28 9.37 -0.97 20.07
CA HIS A 28 10.16 -1.27 18.86
C HIS A 28 9.37 -2.16 17.89
N GLY A 29 9.16 -1.67 16.65
CA GLY A 29 8.35 -2.35 15.63
C GLY A 29 6.91 -1.83 15.52
N GLN A 30 6.50 -0.87 16.36
CA GLN A 30 5.21 -0.20 16.29
C GLN A 30 5.40 1.27 15.91
N GLY A 31 4.57 1.77 14.99
CA GLY A 31 4.60 3.16 14.48
C GLY A 31 5.03 3.28 13.01
N GLY A 32 4.75 4.45 12.41
CA GLY A 32 4.81 4.63 10.95
C GLY A 32 6.17 4.47 10.27
N LEU A 33 7.26 4.45 11.05
CA LEU A 33 8.63 4.26 10.55
C LEU A 33 9.06 2.78 10.52
N ALA A 34 8.37 1.90 11.24
CA ALA A 34 8.59 0.45 11.14
C ALA A 34 8.02 -0.13 9.83
N GLU A 35 7.10 0.61 9.20
CA GLU A 35 6.41 0.27 7.95
C GLU A 35 7.33 0.14 6.73
N SER A 36 8.53 0.77 6.73
CA SER A 36 9.45 0.69 5.59
C SER A 36 10.38 -0.52 5.62
N TYR A 37 10.47 -1.21 6.77
CA TYR A 37 11.39 -2.35 6.97
C TYR A 37 10.73 -3.69 6.73
N GLN A 38 9.41 -3.75 6.85
CA GLN A 38 8.61 -4.87 6.37
C GLN A 38 8.03 -4.42 5.04
N ASP A 39 8.51 -5.00 3.95
CA ASP A 39 7.85 -4.87 2.65
C ASP A 39 6.49 -5.56 2.78
N ILE A 40 5.48 -4.84 3.29
CA ILE A 40 4.09 -5.29 3.42
C ILE A 40 3.49 -5.29 2.00
N SER A 41 4.07 -6.08 1.10
CA SER A 41 3.43 -6.50 -0.11
C SER A 41 2.46 -7.62 0.28
N ILE A 42 1.17 -7.43 -0.01
CA ILE A 42 0.09 -8.39 0.29
C ILE A 42 0.46 -9.80 -0.16
N GLU A 43 1.19 -9.93 -1.26
CA GLU A 43 1.57 -11.21 -1.85
C GLU A 43 2.36 -12.10 -0.87
N ASN A 44 3.18 -11.54 0.01
CA ASN A 44 4.03 -12.31 0.94
C ASN A 44 3.71 -12.08 2.42
N TYR A 45 2.76 -11.21 2.74
CA TYR A 45 2.43 -10.89 4.12
C TYR A 45 1.60 -12.00 4.79
N GLN A 46 2.14 -12.57 5.88
CA GLN A 46 1.51 -13.58 6.71
C GLN A 46 1.78 -13.29 8.20
N PHE A 47 0.71 -13.18 8.99
CA PHE A 47 0.81 -13.12 10.45
C PHE A 47 1.43 -14.40 11.01
N SER A 48 2.30 -14.27 12.04
CA SER A 48 2.85 -15.43 12.74
C SER A 48 1.72 -16.32 13.27
N PRO A 49 1.78 -17.65 13.05
CA PRO A 49 0.77 -18.57 13.55
C PRO A 49 0.71 -18.54 15.08
N VAL A 50 -0.50 -18.73 15.62
CA VAL A 50 -0.72 -18.84 17.06
C VAL A 50 -0.14 -20.17 17.54
N MET A 51 0.74 -20.12 18.52
CA MET A 51 1.33 -21.33 19.10
C MET A 51 0.28 -22.07 19.95
N PRO A 52 0.30 -23.43 20.01
CA PRO A 52 -0.75 -24.20 20.68
C PRO A 52 -0.94 -23.90 22.18
N ASP A 53 0.06 -23.31 22.81
CA ASP A 53 0.14 -22.97 24.24
C ASP A 53 -0.23 -21.51 24.54
N GLU A 54 -0.46 -20.68 23.52
CA GLU A 54 -0.83 -19.26 23.67
C GLU A 54 -2.36 -19.11 23.79
N PRO A 55 -2.88 -18.37 24.80
CA PRO A 55 -4.32 -18.15 24.93
C PRO A 55 -4.87 -17.37 23.73
N LEU A 56 -6.01 -17.82 23.21
CA LEU A 56 -6.68 -17.14 22.10
C LEU A 56 -7.30 -15.81 22.58
N GLY A 57 -6.62 -14.70 22.32
CA GLY A 57 -7.18 -13.35 22.38
C GLY A 57 -8.05 -12.96 21.16
N PRO A 58 -8.87 -11.90 21.28
CA PRO A 58 -9.73 -11.38 20.21
C PRO A 58 -8.96 -10.96 18.95
N GLU A 59 -7.70 -10.55 19.09
CA GLU A 59 -6.79 -10.20 18.01
C GLU A 59 -6.55 -11.36 17.02
N HIS A 60 -6.55 -12.60 17.49
CA HIS A 60 -6.38 -13.75 16.61
C HIS A 60 -7.61 -14.00 15.74
N GLY A 61 -8.80 -13.69 16.24
CA GLY A 61 -10.03 -13.73 15.45
C GLY A 61 -9.97 -12.75 14.28
N LEU A 62 -9.50 -11.53 14.53
CA LEU A 62 -9.37 -10.51 13.49
C LEU A 62 -8.28 -10.85 12.46
N ARG A 63 -7.16 -11.46 12.88
CA ARG A 63 -6.12 -11.96 11.96
C ARG A 63 -6.67 -13.06 11.04
N PHE A 64 -7.46 -13.97 11.58
CA PHE A 64 -8.12 -15.00 10.79
C PHE A 64 -9.14 -14.40 9.80
N ASP A 65 -9.97 -13.46 10.25
CA ASP A 65 -10.93 -12.74 9.39
C ASP A 65 -10.21 -11.98 8.26
N TRP A 66 -9.06 -11.37 8.56
CA TRP A 66 -8.22 -10.73 7.56
C TRP A 66 -7.68 -11.74 6.53
N GLN A 67 -7.19 -12.91 6.96
CA GLN A 67 -6.74 -13.96 6.05
C GLN A 67 -7.89 -14.46 5.16
N LEU A 68 -9.09 -14.63 5.71
CA LEU A 68 -10.27 -15.03 4.95
C LEU A 68 -10.63 -13.99 3.88
N THR A 69 -10.62 -12.70 4.22
CA THR A 69 -10.90 -11.61 3.26
C THR A 69 -9.81 -11.47 2.19
N LYS A 70 -8.54 -11.73 2.53
CA LYS A 70 -7.45 -11.81 1.55
C LYS A 70 -7.71 -12.91 0.53
N LEU A 71 -8.00 -14.13 1.00
CA LEU A 71 -8.29 -15.27 0.12
C LEU A 71 -9.53 -15.03 -0.76
N HIS A 72 -10.56 -14.36 -0.24
CA HIS A 72 -11.73 -13.97 -1.01
C HIS A 72 -11.38 -12.99 -2.14
N LEU A 73 -10.58 -11.96 -1.85
CA LEU A 73 -10.09 -11.03 -2.87
C LEU A 73 -9.21 -11.74 -3.91
N ASP A 74 -8.33 -12.64 -3.49
CA ASP A 74 -7.48 -13.42 -4.40
C ASP A 74 -8.31 -14.32 -5.33
N ALA A 75 -9.38 -14.95 -4.83
CA ALA A 75 -10.32 -15.71 -5.64
C ALA A 75 -11.00 -14.84 -6.71
N LEU A 76 -11.50 -13.66 -6.32
CA LEU A 76 -12.10 -12.71 -7.28
C LEU A 76 -11.09 -12.26 -8.35
N ILE A 77 -9.84 -12.03 -7.96
CA ILE A 77 -8.77 -11.67 -8.91
C ILE A 77 -8.54 -12.81 -9.91
N GLN A 78 -8.51 -14.07 -9.43
CA GLN A 78 -8.35 -15.26 -10.29
C GLN A 78 -9.53 -15.44 -11.26
N GLU A 79 -10.75 -15.10 -10.84
CA GLU A 79 -11.95 -15.08 -11.70
C GLU A 79 -11.93 -13.94 -12.74
N GLY A 80 -10.98 -13.01 -12.64
CA GLY A 80 -10.80 -11.93 -13.60
C GLY A 80 -11.31 -10.57 -13.14
N ALA A 81 -11.60 -10.39 -11.84
CA ALA A 81 -12.05 -9.09 -11.29
C ALA A 81 -11.09 -7.94 -11.61
N ARG A 82 -9.78 -8.22 -11.71
CA ARG A 82 -8.76 -7.21 -12.05
C ARG A 82 -8.96 -6.61 -13.44
N TRP A 83 -9.56 -7.37 -14.36
CA TRP A 83 -9.83 -6.91 -15.73
C TRP A 83 -11.16 -6.16 -15.80
N CYS A 84 -12.21 -6.69 -15.16
CA CYS A 84 -13.54 -6.11 -15.23
C CYS A 84 -13.69 -4.87 -14.36
N PHE A 85 -13.04 -4.85 -13.20
CA PHE A 85 -13.18 -3.81 -12.19
C PHE A 85 -11.81 -3.43 -11.57
N PRO A 86 -10.85 -2.93 -12.37
CA PRO A 86 -9.48 -2.67 -11.92
C PRO A 86 -9.41 -1.70 -10.74
N ALA A 87 -10.21 -0.63 -10.77
CA ALA A 87 -10.23 0.37 -9.70
C ALA A 87 -10.74 -0.20 -8.36
N ALA A 88 -11.77 -1.06 -8.40
CA ALA A 88 -12.31 -1.68 -7.20
C ALA A 88 -11.31 -2.67 -6.59
N VAL A 89 -10.59 -3.42 -7.42
CA VAL A 89 -9.52 -4.33 -6.98
C VAL A 89 -8.37 -3.55 -6.35
N VAL A 90 -7.88 -2.48 -6.98
CA VAL A 90 -6.81 -1.64 -6.39
C VAL A 90 -7.24 -1.06 -5.05
N GLN A 91 -8.45 -0.52 -4.96
CA GLN A 91 -8.98 0.01 -3.71
C GLN A 91 -9.11 -1.08 -2.63
N ALA A 92 -9.53 -2.29 -3.00
CA ALA A 92 -9.63 -3.42 -2.08
C ALA A 92 -8.25 -3.84 -1.55
N LEU A 93 -7.21 -3.87 -2.40
CA LEU A 93 -5.83 -4.14 -2.01
C LEU A 93 -5.30 -3.06 -1.06
N GLU A 94 -5.44 -1.77 -1.41
CA GLU A 94 -5.03 -0.68 -0.52
C GLU A 94 -5.70 -0.74 0.85
N LYS A 95 -6.99 -1.09 0.88
CA LYS A 95 -7.74 -1.26 2.13
C LYS A 95 -7.25 -2.47 2.92
N GLN A 96 -6.94 -3.59 2.27
CA GLN A 96 -6.39 -4.78 2.91
C GLN A 96 -5.03 -4.49 3.56
N ASN A 97 -4.19 -3.70 2.89
CA ASN A 97 -2.92 -3.21 3.43
C ASN A 97 -3.12 -2.31 4.65
N ARG A 98 -4.12 -1.43 4.62
CA ARG A 98 -4.46 -0.58 5.77
C ARG A 98 -4.87 -1.41 6.98
N ILE A 99 -5.72 -2.41 6.78
CA ILE A 99 -6.15 -3.30 7.87
C ILE A 99 -4.97 -4.09 8.44
N ALA A 100 -4.05 -4.56 7.59
CA ALA A 100 -2.84 -5.25 8.06
C ALA A 100 -2.03 -4.34 8.99
N ARG A 101 -1.82 -3.08 8.61
CA ARG A 101 -1.16 -2.07 9.45
C ARG A 101 -1.89 -1.79 10.76
N GLU A 102 -3.23 -1.71 10.72
CA GLU A 102 -4.05 -1.51 11.92
C GLU A 102 -3.93 -2.70 12.89
N LEU A 103 -3.87 -3.93 12.36
CA LEU A 103 -3.67 -5.15 13.15
C LEU A 103 -2.26 -5.26 13.76
N GLU A 104 -1.22 -4.86 13.04
CA GLU A 104 0.15 -4.77 13.57
C GLU A 104 0.30 -3.67 14.61
N GLY A 105 -0.30 -2.52 14.35
CA GLY A 105 -0.30 -1.37 15.25
C GLY A 105 -1.22 -1.52 16.48
N GLY A 106 -1.85 -2.68 16.69
CA GLY A 106 -2.72 -2.93 17.83
C GLY A 106 -4.04 -2.13 17.82
N LEU A 107 -4.41 -1.52 16.69
CA LEU A 107 -5.63 -0.73 16.50
C LEU A 107 -6.83 -1.66 16.24
N LEU A 108 -7.12 -2.57 17.17
CA LEU A 108 -8.06 -3.68 16.98
C LEU A 108 -9.49 -3.22 16.64
N LEU A 109 -9.94 -2.10 17.23
CA LEU A 109 -11.28 -1.56 16.97
C LEU A 109 -11.42 -1.02 15.54
N ASP A 110 -10.41 -0.31 15.06
CA ASP A 110 -10.38 0.23 13.70
C ASP A 110 -10.28 -0.90 12.68
N ALA A 111 -9.37 -1.86 12.93
CA ALA A 111 -9.22 -3.06 12.12
C ALA A 111 -10.52 -3.86 12.03
N ALA A 112 -11.23 -4.05 13.14
CA ALA A 112 -12.51 -4.76 13.15
C ALA A 112 -13.59 -4.05 12.29
N ASN A 113 -13.70 -2.73 12.42
CA ASN A 113 -14.64 -1.95 11.60
C ASN A 113 -14.28 -2.02 10.11
N ASP A 114 -13.00 -1.85 9.79
CA ASP A 114 -12.52 -1.89 8.42
C ASP A 114 -12.68 -3.27 7.78
N LEU A 115 -12.50 -4.36 8.54
CA LEU A 115 -12.77 -5.72 8.09
C LEU A 115 -14.25 -5.94 7.73
N VAL A 116 -15.17 -5.43 8.55
CA VAL A 116 -16.61 -5.52 8.27
C VAL A 116 -16.96 -4.75 6.99
N ILE A 117 -16.40 -3.56 6.81
CA ILE A 117 -16.57 -2.75 5.60
C ILE A 117 -15.99 -3.48 4.38
N GLN A 118 -14.79 -4.03 4.51
CA GLN A 118 -14.09 -4.75 3.45
C GLN A 118 -14.88 -5.96 2.98
N ARG A 119 -15.36 -6.81 3.91
CA ARG A 119 -16.20 -7.97 3.58
C ARG A 119 -17.45 -7.57 2.80
N ARG A 120 -18.11 -6.48 3.20
CA ARG A 120 -19.29 -5.97 2.46
C ARG A 120 -18.91 -5.53 1.04
N ARG A 121 -17.77 -4.85 0.86
CA ARG A 121 -17.29 -4.39 -0.46
C ARG A 121 -16.90 -5.57 -1.36
N LEU A 122 -16.21 -6.59 -0.83
CA LEU A 122 -15.86 -7.79 -1.59
C LEU A 122 -17.11 -8.55 -2.04
N ASN A 123 -18.11 -8.72 -1.16
CA ASN A 123 -19.39 -9.33 -1.54
C ASN A 123 -20.12 -8.54 -2.64
N GLN A 124 -20.05 -7.21 -2.62
CA GLN A 124 -20.62 -6.37 -3.67
C GLN A 124 -19.85 -6.52 -4.99
N LEU A 125 -18.52 -6.59 -4.92
CA LEU A 125 -17.67 -6.80 -6.08
C LEU A 125 -17.92 -8.16 -6.72
N GLU A 126 -18.06 -9.22 -5.91
CA GLU A 126 -18.43 -10.56 -6.36
C GLU A 126 -19.76 -10.56 -7.13
N GLN A 127 -20.81 -9.96 -6.56
CA GLN A 127 -22.10 -9.85 -7.25
C GLN A 127 -22.03 -9.08 -8.57
N GLN A 128 -21.21 -8.02 -8.62
CA GLN A 128 -21.01 -7.24 -9.84
C GLN A 128 -20.21 -8.03 -10.88
N LEU A 129 -19.21 -8.80 -10.45
CA LEU A 129 -18.43 -9.67 -11.31
C LEU A 129 -19.30 -10.77 -11.90
N ASP A 130 -20.08 -11.47 -11.08
CA ASP A 130 -21.03 -12.50 -11.52
C ASP A 130 -22.00 -11.96 -12.57
N TYR A 131 -22.55 -10.76 -12.32
CA TYR A 131 -23.42 -10.09 -13.27
C TYR A 131 -22.72 -9.80 -14.61
N VAL A 132 -21.50 -9.28 -14.56
CA VAL A 132 -20.72 -8.91 -15.75
C VAL A 132 -20.29 -10.14 -16.55
N LEU A 133 -19.83 -11.20 -15.88
CA LEU A 133 -19.43 -12.46 -16.50
C LEU A 133 -20.61 -13.19 -17.15
N THR A 134 -21.82 -13.06 -16.60
CA THR A 134 -23.02 -13.71 -17.16
C THR A 134 -23.71 -12.92 -18.26
N GLN A 135 -23.65 -11.58 -18.24
CA GLN A 135 -24.46 -10.73 -19.13
C GLN A 135 -23.65 -9.89 -20.12
N THR A 136 -22.34 -9.70 -19.93
CA THR A 136 -21.53 -8.75 -20.72
C THR A 136 -20.17 -9.31 -21.14
N THR A 137 -19.50 -8.61 -22.05
CA THR A 137 -18.24 -9.01 -22.70
C THR A 137 -17.00 -8.60 -21.90
N CYS A 138 -17.01 -8.69 -20.57
CA CYS A 138 -15.73 -8.62 -19.87
C CYS A 138 -15.04 -9.98 -19.99
N THR A 139 -14.18 -10.12 -20.99
CA THR A 139 -13.36 -11.31 -21.15
C THR A 139 -11.93 -10.98 -20.74
N PRO A 140 -11.34 -11.72 -19.78
CA PRO A 140 -9.92 -11.63 -19.55
C PRO A 140 -9.17 -11.96 -20.87
N PRO A 141 -7.99 -11.36 -21.09
CA PRO A 141 -7.20 -11.61 -22.29
C PRO A 141 -6.77 -13.09 -22.35
N ASP A 142 -6.90 -13.70 -23.53
CA ASP A 142 -6.62 -15.13 -23.75
C ASP A 142 -5.14 -15.49 -23.55
N ASP A 143 -4.23 -14.53 -23.81
CA ASP A 143 -2.78 -14.68 -23.59
C ASP A 143 -2.31 -13.71 -22.49
N ILE A 144 -2.26 -14.24 -21.26
CA ILE A 144 -1.81 -13.50 -20.08
C ILE A 144 -0.31 -13.19 -20.14
N ASP A 145 0.49 -14.05 -20.79
CA ASP A 145 1.95 -13.92 -20.81
C ASP A 145 2.41 -12.87 -21.84
N ALA A 146 1.79 -12.84 -23.01
CA ALA A 146 2.00 -11.74 -23.97
C ALA A 146 1.64 -10.39 -23.34
N LEU A 147 0.48 -10.31 -22.68
CA LEU A 147 0.06 -9.07 -22.03
C LEU A 147 0.95 -8.68 -20.85
N ARG A 148 1.45 -9.64 -20.06
CA ARG A 148 2.43 -9.33 -18.99
C ARG A 148 3.70 -8.74 -19.56
N ASN A 149 4.18 -9.23 -20.69
CA ASN A 149 5.34 -8.65 -21.37
C ASN A 149 5.04 -7.21 -21.80
N ASP A 150 3.87 -6.95 -22.39
CA ASP A 150 3.45 -5.59 -22.76
C ASP A 150 3.37 -4.66 -21.55
N LEU A 151 2.78 -5.12 -20.44
CA LEU A 151 2.69 -4.36 -19.20
C LEU A 151 4.07 -4.07 -18.58
N ASN A 152 5.01 -5.02 -18.65
CA ASN A 152 6.39 -4.80 -18.20
C ASN A 152 7.09 -3.73 -19.04
N ILE A 153 6.92 -3.77 -20.36
CA ILE A 153 7.44 -2.74 -21.27
C ILE A 153 6.87 -1.36 -20.90
N VAL A 154 5.57 -1.27 -20.62
CA VAL A 154 4.93 -0.03 -20.17
C VAL A 154 5.50 0.44 -18.82
N ALA A 155 5.74 -0.47 -17.88
CA ALA A 155 6.34 -0.14 -16.58
C ALA A 155 7.76 0.38 -16.72
N ASP A 156 8.57 -0.22 -17.60
CA ASP A 156 9.93 0.23 -17.89
C ASP A 156 9.94 1.64 -18.52
N ILE A 157 9.03 1.89 -19.48
CA ILE A 157 8.84 3.22 -20.06
C ILE A 157 8.42 4.22 -18.98
N TYR A 158 7.47 3.86 -18.12
CA TYR A 158 7.03 4.73 -17.03
C TYR A 158 8.18 5.08 -16.07
N ALA A 159 9.03 4.11 -15.73
CA ALA A 159 10.19 4.32 -14.89
C ALA A 159 11.21 5.27 -15.55
N LEU A 160 11.44 5.14 -16.87
CA LEU A 160 12.29 6.06 -17.64
C LEU A 160 11.75 7.49 -17.67
N LEU A 161 10.43 7.64 -17.79
CA LEU A 161 9.77 8.95 -17.88
C LEU A 161 9.61 9.63 -16.50
N ASN A 162 9.52 8.85 -15.43
CA ASN A 162 9.31 9.36 -14.07
C ASN A 162 10.61 9.35 -13.24
N VAL A 163 11.72 9.79 -13.83
CA VAL A 163 13.02 9.88 -13.17
C VAL A 163 13.55 11.32 -13.14
N ASP A 164 14.10 11.72 -11.99
CA ASP A 164 14.75 13.01 -11.76
C ASP A 164 13.90 14.26 -12.14
N ASN A 165 14.56 15.41 -12.25
CA ASN A 165 13.97 16.65 -12.74
C ASN A 165 13.92 16.65 -14.27
N GLN A 166 12.69 16.60 -14.81
CA GLN A 166 12.42 16.55 -16.26
C GLN A 166 12.74 17.88 -16.97
N PHE A 167 12.54 19.00 -16.28
CA PHE A 167 12.76 20.35 -16.78
C PHE A 167 13.78 21.11 -15.93
N ALA A 168 14.41 22.11 -16.53
CA ALA A 168 15.21 23.08 -15.80
C ALA A 168 14.31 23.94 -14.88
N ILE A 169 14.90 24.47 -13.80
CA ILE A 169 14.18 25.29 -12.81
C ILE A 169 13.58 26.52 -13.51
N ASP A 170 12.27 26.74 -13.31
CA ASP A 170 11.50 27.84 -13.91
C ASP A 170 11.62 27.98 -15.44
N SER A 171 11.83 26.86 -16.14
CA SER A 171 11.97 26.84 -17.59
C SER A 171 11.19 25.69 -18.22
N ALA A 172 10.77 25.88 -19.48
CA ALA A 172 10.23 24.82 -20.32
C ALA A 172 11.34 24.00 -21.02
N GLU A 173 12.60 24.35 -20.79
CA GLU A 173 13.75 23.64 -21.34
C GLU A 173 13.95 22.29 -20.65
N ILE A 174 14.07 21.25 -21.46
CA ILE A 174 14.23 19.88 -21.00
C ILE A 174 15.64 19.66 -20.46
N ASN A 175 15.77 18.96 -19.33
CA ASN A 175 17.07 18.59 -18.80
C ASN A 175 17.82 17.65 -19.77
N PRO A 176 19.09 17.93 -20.14
CA PRO A 176 19.87 17.05 -21.01
C PRO A 176 19.92 15.59 -20.56
N LYS A 177 19.90 15.32 -19.25
CA LYS A 177 19.80 13.94 -18.72
C LYS A 177 18.47 13.28 -19.09
N TYR A 178 17.37 14.03 -18.95
CA TYR A 178 16.03 13.54 -19.30
C TYR A 178 15.84 13.35 -20.81
N MET A 179 16.53 14.13 -21.66
CA MET A 179 16.54 13.90 -23.11
C MET A 179 17.04 12.50 -23.48
N GLY A 180 18.03 11.96 -22.74
CA GLY A 180 18.52 10.59 -22.95
C GLY A 180 17.45 9.55 -22.66
N HIS A 181 16.76 9.68 -21.51
CA HIS A 181 15.66 8.80 -21.13
C HIS A 181 14.47 8.89 -22.10
N LEU A 182 14.14 10.08 -22.60
CA LEU A 182 13.13 10.27 -23.64
C LEU A 182 13.50 9.58 -24.96
N ALA A 183 14.77 9.63 -25.37
CA ALA A 183 15.23 8.97 -26.58
C ALA A 183 15.17 7.44 -26.46
N GLU A 184 15.53 6.90 -25.29
CA GLU A 184 15.42 5.49 -24.97
C GLU A 184 13.96 5.03 -24.96
N ALA A 185 13.08 5.75 -24.26
CA ALA A 185 11.64 5.47 -24.25
C ALA A 185 11.04 5.51 -25.67
N ALA A 186 11.42 6.48 -26.50
CA ALA A 186 10.98 6.58 -27.89
C ALA A 186 11.47 5.40 -28.75
N TYR A 187 12.66 4.87 -28.48
CA TYR A 187 13.18 3.69 -29.15
C TYR A 187 12.38 2.45 -28.79
N ILE A 188 12.08 2.25 -27.49
CA ILE A 188 11.28 1.13 -27.00
C ILE A 188 9.86 1.17 -27.60
N LEU A 189 9.22 2.34 -27.60
CA LEU A 189 7.89 2.54 -28.18
C LEU A 189 7.84 2.29 -29.69
N ARG A 190 8.91 2.59 -30.42
CA ARG A 190 8.99 2.31 -31.86
C ARG A 190 8.98 0.81 -32.14
N ASP A 191 9.64 0.04 -31.29
CA ASP A 191 9.75 -1.41 -31.44
C ASP A 191 8.49 -2.14 -30.92
N HIS A 192 7.62 -1.45 -30.16
CA HIS A 192 6.36 -1.95 -29.59
C HIS A 192 5.21 -0.93 -29.84
N PRO A 193 4.66 -0.87 -31.07
CA PRO A 193 3.67 0.14 -31.48
C PRO A 193 2.26 -0.05 -30.93
#